data_AF-A0A505CLZ7-F1
#
_entry.id   AF-A0A505CLZ7-F1
#
_cell.length_a   1.000
_cell.length_b   1.000
_cell.length_c   1.000
_cell.angle_alpha   90.00
_cell.angle_beta   90.00
_cell.angle_gamma   90.00
#
_symmetry.space_group_name_H-M   'P 1'
#
loop_
_entity.id
_entity.type
_entity.pdbx_description
1 polymer ?
#
loop_
_entity_poly.entity_id
_entity_poly.type
_entity_poly.pdbx_seq_one_letter_code
_entity_poly.pdbx_strand_id
1 'polypeptide(L)'
;MSFQPDSATIITFAINGAGEWNIHDKELITTLNTLKSAPTKMVYKGKVLESQDFDMMERISNQKIKTIEDFTAPGASQSYIIKNDDHDIKLLEAINPFGKNFNIEMYRKK
;
A
#
# COMPACT_ATOMS: atom_id res chain seq x y z
N MET A 1 -3.54 -5.88 3.22
CA MET A 1 -4.29 -4.87 2.43
C MET A 1 -5.40 -5.58 1.68
N SER A 2 -6.59 -4.99 1.54
CA SER A 2 -7.68 -5.57 0.74
C SER A 2 -7.94 -4.73 -0.50
N PHE A 3 -8.15 -5.39 -1.63
CA PHE A 3 -8.40 -4.80 -2.93
C PHE A 3 -9.71 -5.36 -3.50
N GLN A 4 -10.54 -4.49 -4.06
CA GLN A 4 -11.82 -4.84 -4.65
C GLN A 4 -11.79 -4.52 -6.16
N PRO A 5 -11.44 -5.49 -7.01
CA PRO A 5 -11.38 -5.27 -8.46
C PRO A 5 -12.76 -5.07 -9.10
N ASP A 6 -13.82 -5.62 -8.50
CA ASP A 6 -15.19 -5.53 -8.98
C ASP A 6 -16.20 -5.62 -7.81
N SER A 7 -17.50 -5.52 -8.08
CA SER A 7 -18.54 -5.53 -7.04
C SER A 7 -18.71 -6.87 -6.31
N ALA A 8 -18.13 -7.96 -6.82
CA ALA A 8 -18.34 -9.32 -6.32
C ALA A 8 -17.09 -9.94 -5.70
N THR A 9 -15.94 -9.27 -5.79
CA THR A 9 -14.63 -9.84 -5.46
C THR A 9 -13.88 -8.95 -4.48
N ILE A 10 -13.43 -9.52 -3.36
CA ILE A 10 -12.50 -8.87 -2.43
C ILE A 10 -11.29 -9.78 -2.26
N ILE A 11 -10.09 -9.27 -2.50
CA ILE A 11 -8.84 -10.01 -2.32
C ILE A 11 -8.03 -9.36 -1.21
N THR A 12 -7.62 -10.14 -0.23
CA THR A 12 -6.72 -9.72 0.84
C THR A 12 -5.33 -10.24 0.55
N PHE A 13 -4.35 -9.35 0.71
CA PHE A 13 -2.94 -9.62 0.51
C PHE A 13 -2.16 -9.41 1.81
N ALA A 14 -1.22 -10.33 2.07
CA ALA A 14 -0.05 -10.04 2.88
C ALA A 14 0.90 -9.19 2.03
N ILE A 15 1.39 -8.09 2.60
CA ILE A 15 2.26 -7.15 1.90
C ILE A 15 3.57 -6.99 2.68
N ASN A 16 4.67 -6.95 1.96
CA ASN A 16 5.95 -6.53 2.46
C ASN A 16 6.50 -5.46 1.53
N GLY A 17 6.76 -4.27 2.07
CA GLY A 17 7.27 -3.15 1.30
C GLY A 17 8.56 -2.65 1.93
N ALA A 18 9.53 -2.31 1.11
CA ALA A 18 10.73 -1.61 1.52
C ALA A 18 10.93 -0.37 0.64
N GLY A 19 11.40 0.69 1.28
CA GLY A 19 11.50 2.01 0.68
C GLY A 19 12.47 2.89 1.42
N GLU A 20 12.60 4.12 0.94
CA GLU A 20 13.53 5.11 1.45
C GLU A 20 12.80 6.38 1.82
N TRP A 21 13.28 7.03 2.89
CA TRP A 21 12.78 8.32 3.34
C TRP A 21 13.95 9.30 3.23
N ASN A 22 13.77 10.33 2.42
CA ASN A 22 14.77 11.37 2.20
C ASN A 22 14.20 12.70 2.69
N ILE A 23 14.97 13.39 3.53
CA ILE A 23 14.61 14.73 4.02
C ILE A 23 15.57 15.73 3.40
N HIS A 24 15.02 16.71 2.70
CA HIS A 24 15.73 17.86 2.14
C HIS A 24 15.06 19.13 2.65
N ASP A 25 15.74 19.87 3.52
CA ASP A 25 15.20 21.04 4.22
C ASP A 25 13.88 20.76 4.96
N LYS A 26 12.76 21.23 4.39
CA LYS A 26 11.40 21.05 4.93
C LYS A 26 10.57 20.07 4.09
N GLU A 27 11.18 19.40 3.13
CA GLU A 27 10.51 18.37 2.33
C GLU A 27 10.94 16.98 2.79
N LEU A 28 9.96 16.15 3.11
CA LEU A 28 10.13 14.71 3.29
C LEU A 28 9.59 14.01 2.04
N ILE A 29 10.44 13.25 1.38
CA ILE A 29 10.06 12.40 0.25
C ILE A 29 10.14 10.95 0.72
N THR A 30 9.02 10.24 0.65
CA THR A 30 8.99 8.80 0.87
C THR A 30 8.83 8.08 -0.46
N THR A 31 9.69 7.09 -0.71
CA THR A 31 9.66 6.32 -1.95
C THR A 31 9.50 4.84 -1.62
N LEU A 32 8.51 4.19 -2.24
CA LEU A 32 8.36 2.73 -2.19
C LEU A 32 9.19 2.11 -3.32
N ASN A 33 10.38 1.62 -2.98
CA ASN A 33 11.32 1.03 -3.94
C ASN A 33 10.90 -0.39 -4.34
N THR A 34 10.48 -1.19 -3.36
CA THR A 34 10.08 -2.58 -3.57
C THR A 34 8.79 -2.87 -2.83
N LEU A 35 7.88 -3.56 -3.51
CA LEU A 35 6.68 -4.14 -2.92
C LEU A 35 6.65 -5.61 -3.31
N LYS A 36 6.36 -6.45 -2.34
CA LYS A 36 6.05 -7.87 -2.52
C LYS A 36 4.72 -8.16 -1.86
N SER A 37 3.80 -8.79 -2.60
CA SER A 37 2.53 -9.22 -2.05
C SER A 37 2.20 -10.67 -2.38
N ALA A 38 1.45 -11.29 -1.49
CA ALA A 38 0.90 -12.63 -1.67
C ALA A 38 -0.58 -12.63 -1.27
N PRO A 39 -1.48 -13.17 -2.11
CA PRO A 39 -2.89 -13.29 -1.75
C PRO A 39 -3.03 -14.26 -0.58
N THR A 40 -3.76 -13.86 0.46
CA THR A 40 -4.02 -14.69 1.65
C THR A 40 -5.46 -15.12 1.77
N LYS A 41 -6.39 -14.36 1.17
CA LYS A 41 -7.83 -14.66 1.17
C LYS A 41 -8.51 -13.97 0.00
N MET A 42 -9.51 -14.63 -0.60
CA MET A 42 -10.40 -14.04 -1.59
C MET A 42 -11.84 -14.34 -1.22
N VAL A 43 -12.70 -13.34 -1.28
CA VAL A 43 -14.15 -13.51 -1.22
C VAL A 43 -14.69 -13.27 -2.62
N TYR A 44 -15.20 -14.31 -3.27
CA TYR A 44 -15.80 -14.24 -4.60
C TYR A 44 -17.26 -14.68 -4.54
N LYS A 45 -18.18 -13.76 -4.84
CA LYS A 45 -19.64 -14.02 -4.79
C LYS A 45 -20.08 -14.67 -3.45
N GLY A 46 -19.50 -14.21 -2.34
CA GLY A 46 -19.78 -14.73 -1.00
C GLY A 46 -19.06 -16.03 -0.63
N LYS A 47 -18.33 -16.67 -1.54
CA LYS A 47 -17.46 -17.82 -1.23
C LYS A 47 -16.09 -17.35 -0.79
N VAL A 48 -15.58 -17.96 0.28
CA VAL A 48 -14.22 -17.71 0.77
C VAL A 48 -13.28 -18.72 0.15
N LEU A 49 -12.16 -18.21 -0.37
CA LEU A 49 -11.03 -18.96 -0.90
C LEU A 49 -9.78 -18.58 -0.11
N GLU A 50 -8.96 -19.58 0.20
CA GLU A 50 -7.74 -19.42 0.99
C GLU A 50 -6.50 -19.79 0.18
N SER A 51 -5.33 -19.69 0.81
CA SER A 51 -4.02 -19.90 0.17
C SER A 51 -3.92 -21.20 -0.65
N GLN A 52 -4.49 -22.31 -0.16
CA GLN A 52 -4.46 -23.60 -0.86
C GLN A 52 -5.29 -23.59 -2.15
N ASP A 53 -6.40 -22.84 -2.17
CA ASP A 53 -7.24 -22.70 -3.36
C ASP A 53 -6.50 -21.93 -4.46
N PHE A 54 -5.64 -20.98 -4.08
CA PHE A 54 -4.85 -20.19 -5.02
C PHE A 54 -3.85 -21.06 -5.78
N ASP A 55 -3.11 -21.93 -5.09
CA ASP A 55 -2.19 -22.86 -5.73
C ASP A 55 -2.89 -23.76 -6.75
N MET A 56 -4.10 -24.22 -6.40
CA MET A 56 -4.92 -25.03 -7.30
C MET A 56 -5.41 -24.22 -8.50
N MET A 57 -5.87 -22.98 -8.30
CA MET A 57 -6.30 -22.09 -9.37
C MET A 57 -5.18 -21.77 -10.36
N GLU A 58 -3.96 -21.50 -9.87
CA GLU A 58 -2.81 -21.25 -10.73
C GLU A 58 -2.45 -22.48 -11.58
N ARG A 59 -2.52 -23.68 -11.00
CA ARG A 59 -2.27 -24.94 -11.73
C ARG A 59 -3.32 -25.21 -12.80
N ILE A 60 -4.61 -25.00 -12.48
CA ILE A 60 -5.71 -25.27 -13.43
C ILE A 60 -5.73 -24.24 -14.56
N SER A 61 -5.51 -22.96 -14.24
CA SER A 61 -5.52 -21.88 -15.22
C SER A 61 -4.21 -21.77 -16.01
N ASN A 62 -3.13 -22.36 -15.50
CA ASN A 62 -1.75 -22.14 -15.96
C ASN A 62 -1.38 -20.64 -16.00
N GLN A 63 -1.94 -19.85 -15.07
CA GLN A 63 -1.70 -18.42 -14.93
C GLN A 63 -1.44 -18.09 -13.47
N LYS A 64 -0.51 -17.16 -13.22
CA LYS A 64 -0.28 -16.63 -11.87
C LYS A 64 -1.41 -15.70 -11.46
N ILE A 65 -1.80 -15.76 -10.19
CA ILE A 65 -2.74 -14.78 -9.63
C ILE A 65 -2.03 -13.43 -9.60
N LYS A 66 -2.71 -12.40 -10.11
CA LYS A 66 -2.18 -11.04 -10.09
C LYS A 66 -2.00 -10.56 -8.65
N THR A 67 -0.87 -9.93 -8.42
CA THR A 67 -0.45 -9.31 -7.17
C THR A 67 -0.69 -7.81 -7.22
N ILE A 68 -0.57 -7.11 -6.09
CA ILE A 68 -0.73 -5.65 -6.04
C ILE A 68 0.27 -4.97 -6.99
N GLU A 69 1.48 -5.51 -7.09
CA GLU A 69 2.56 -5.04 -7.94
C GLU A 69 2.18 -4.99 -9.42
N ASP A 70 1.31 -5.90 -9.88
CA ASP A 70 0.82 -5.92 -11.26
C ASP A 70 -0.11 -4.73 -11.57
N PHE A 71 -0.58 -4.03 -10.54
CA PHE A 71 -1.47 -2.87 -10.65
C PHE A 71 -0.80 -1.56 -10.20
N THR A 72 0.39 -1.62 -9.62
CA THR A 72 1.10 -0.43 -9.10
C THR A 72 2.42 -0.23 -9.82
N ALA A 73 2.69 0.99 -10.31
CA ALA A 73 3.99 1.33 -10.86
C ALA A 73 5.09 1.28 -9.77
N PRO A 74 6.28 0.72 -10.05
CA PRO A 74 7.41 0.79 -9.13
C PRO A 74 7.88 2.24 -8.94
N GLY A 75 8.53 2.54 -7.80
CA GLY A 75 9.09 3.87 -7.54
C GLY A 75 8.04 4.93 -7.19
N ALA A 76 6.82 4.52 -6.83
CA ALA A 76 5.81 5.43 -6.33
C ALA A 76 6.37 6.22 -5.13
N SER A 77 6.37 7.54 -5.28
CA SER A 77 6.90 8.47 -4.29
C SER A 77 5.80 9.42 -3.82
N GLN A 78 5.88 9.83 -2.57
CA GLN A 78 4.99 10.81 -1.96
C GLN A 78 5.82 11.88 -1.25
N SER A 79 5.61 13.14 -1.62
CA SER A 79 6.22 14.30 -0.97
C SER A 79 5.32 14.85 0.14
N TYR A 80 5.96 15.33 1.20
CA TYR A 80 5.34 15.97 2.35
C TYR A 80 6.12 17.23 2.72
N ILE A 81 5.41 18.29 3.12
CA ILE A 81 6.02 19.48 3.71
C ILE A 81 5.98 19.34 5.24
N ILE A 82 7.15 19.40 5.88
CA ILE A 82 7.29 19.42 7.34
C ILE A 82 6.89 20.82 7.82
N LYS A 83 5.70 20.92 8.43
CA LYS A 83 5.18 22.17 9.01
C LYS A 83 5.63 22.35 10.45
N ASN A 84 5.75 21.26 11.20
CA ASN A 84 6.27 21.24 12.57
C ASN A 84 7.10 19.98 12.81
N ASP A 85 8.25 20.14 13.48
CA ASP A 85 9.21 19.09 13.82
C ASP A 85 9.50 19.05 15.34
N ASP A 86 8.51 19.32 16.19
CA ASP A 86 8.67 19.25 17.65
C ASP A 86 8.98 17.82 18.15
N HIS A 87 9.51 17.72 19.38
CA HIS A 87 9.93 16.45 19.97
C HIS A 87 8.78 15.45 20.17
N ASP A 88 7.61 15.94 20.56
CA ASP A 88 6.45 15.10 20.90
C ASP A 88 5.41 15.03 19.78
N ILE A 89 5.43 15.99 18.84
CA ILE A 89 4.45 16.14 17.78
C ILE A 89 5.16 16.51 16.48
N LYS A 90 4.85 15.78 15.41
CA LYS A 90 5.25 16.15 14.04
C LYS A 90 4.01 16.47 13.22
N LEU A 91 4.07 17.55 12.43
CA LEU A 91 3.01 17.93 11.50
C LEU A 91 3.55 17.92 10.08
N LEU A 92 2.97 17.06 9.23
CA LEU A 92 3.30 16.93 7.81
C LEU A 92 2.08 17.35 6.98
N GLU A 93 2.29 18.16 5.94
CA GLU A 93 1.29 18.41 4.89
C GLU A 93 1.60 17.52 3.69
N ALA A 94 0.71 16.57 3.37
CA ALA A 94 0.84 15.71 2.20
C ALA A 94 0.49 16.48 0.92
N ILE A 95 1.38 16.43 -0.08
CA ILE A 95 1.15 17.02 -1.41
C ILE A 95 0.34 16.01 -2.23
N ASN A 96 -0.98 16.21 -2.35
CA ASN A 96 -1.86 15.25 -3.01
C ASN A 96 -2.05 15.60 -4.49
N PRO A 97 -1.52 14.81 -5.45
CA PRO A 97 -1.67 15.11 -6.87
C PRO A 97 -3.11 14.88 -7.38
N PHE A 98 -3.96 14.19 -6.62
CA PHE A 98 -5.32 13.81 -7.02
C PHE A 98 -6.42 14.59 -6.28
N GLY A 99 -6.06 15.60 -5.50
CA GLY A 99 -7.04 16.33 -4.72
C GLY A 99 -6.43 17.44 -3.87
N LYS A 100 -7.08 17.74 -2.75
CA LYS A 100 -6.56 18.72 -1.80
C LYS A 100 -5.47 18.09 -0.94
N ASN A 101 -4.48 18.91 -0.58
CA ASN A 101 -3.52 18.58 0.46
C ASN A 101 -4.23 18.31 1.78
N PHE A 102 -3.61 17.49 2.62
CA PHE A 102 -4.13 17.15 3.94
C PHE A 102 -2.98 17.04 4.94
N ASN A 103 -3.32 17.22 6.22
CA ASN A 103 -2.35 17.19 7.30
C ASN A 103 -2.30 15.81 7.95
N ILE A 104 -1.10 15.41 8.34
CA ILE A 104 -0.82 14.22 9.15
C ILE A 104 -0.13 14.70 10.42
N GLU A 105 -0.72 14.34 11.56
CA GLU A 105 -0.16 14.59 12.88
C GLU A 105 0.37 13.28 13.46
N MET A 106 1.65 13.26 13.82
CA MET A 106 2.29 12.11 14.44
C MET A 106 2.66 12.45 15.87
N TYR A 107 2.18 11.63 16.80
CA TYR A 107 2.37 11.82 18.23
C TYR A 107 3.33 10.76 18.77
N ARG A 108 4.30 11.19 19.59
CA ARG A 108 5.12 10.25 20.34
C ARG A 108 4.26 9.53 21.37
N LYS A 109 4.24 8.20 21.30
CA LYS A 109 3.59 7.39 22.35
C LYS A 109 4.42 7.51 23.63
N LYS A 110 3.78 7.90 24.72
CA LYS A 110 4.37 7.92 26.07
C LYS A 110 4.55 6.52 26.63
#